data_AF-A0A925X1Q2-F1
#
_entry.id   AF-A0A925X1Q2-F1
#
_cell.length_a   1.000
_cell.length_b   1.000
_cell.length_c   1.000
_cell.angle_alpha   90.00
_cell.angle_beta   90.00
_cell.angle_gamma   90.00
#
_symmetry.space_group_name_H-M   'P 1'
#
loop_
_entity.id
_entity.type
_entity.pdbx_description
1 polymer ?
#
loop_
_entity_poly.entity_id
_entity_poly.type
_entity_poly.pdbx_seq_one_letter_code
_entity_poly.pdbx_strand_id
1 'polypeptide(L)'
;MRRFVPIGVVIILWSLNACAVSQPAIQPADKKLPHIDVDITSKQVRIECQMLGVEGALEFFCVLSGTNEHESVLRTAAMPSNIHLALLMLGMQPGEPVKYSEAAKKWMPPHGPPLSISAEFQKDGKLVRVPITRMMRSIKTREPMPQHAFIFAGSQLGPDGAYAADITGYVVSIVNFDLSLIDVPQLASNANETLEWQVNKDIAPEPGANVMMIIEPMGDLPATQKADASLDPASVTPEAPQLAKLRERWNAAVAPHRNELRDAAQAHYEVLTQLRREQQQLIDQADRIQRLIDELEKQYQRMTTPQPSGEKSDSQDNGR
;
A
#
# COMPACT_ATOMS: atom_id res chain seq x y z
N MET A 1 26.73 73.45 -66.48
CA MET A 1 26.86 73.07 -65.07
C MET A 1 25.62 72.27 -64.65
N ARG A 2 25.76 70.96 -64.40
CA ARG A 2 24.83 70.15 -63.59
C ARG A 2 25.57 68.86 -63.22
N ARG A 3 25.87 68.72 -61.93
CA ARG A 3 26.55 67.58 -61.30
C ARG A 3 25.55 66.42 -61.17
N PHE A 4 25.92 65.22 -61.59
CA PHE A 4 25.23 63.98 -61.24
C PHE A 4 26.10 63.21 -60.25
N VAL A 5 25.53 62.92 -59.09
CA VAL A 5 26.10 62.12 -57.99
C VAL A 5 25.54 60.70 -58.11
N PRO A 6 26.35 59.62 -58.01
CA PRO A 6 25.84 58.26 -58.07
C PRO A 6 25.22 57.86 -56.73
N ILE A 7 24.00 57.31 -56.81
CA ILE A 7 23.23 56.77 -55.69
C ILE A 7 23.83 55.42 -55.29
N GLY A 8 24.30 55.32 -54.04
CA GLY A 8 24.77 54.07 -53.43
C GLY A 8 23.61 53.14 -53.12
N VAL A 9 23.78 51.86 -53.45
CA VAL A 9 22.87 50.76 -53.12
C VAL A 9 23.05 50.41 -51.63
N VAL A 10 21.99 50.59 -50.84
CA VAL A 10 21.92 50.15 -49.44
C VAL A 10 21.38 48.72 -49.42
N ILE A 11 22.21 47.76 -49.01
CA ILE A 11 21.82 46.39 -48.74
C ILE A 11 21.25 46.33 -47.31
N ILE A 12 19.93 46.15 -47.19
CA ILE A 12 19.25 45.95 -45.92
C ILE A 12 19.39 44.46 -45.56
N LEU A 13 20.32 44.15 -44.65
CA LEU A 13 20.45 42.83 -44.03
C LEU A 13 19.28 42.65 -43.04
N TRP A 14 18.34 41.76 -43.35
CA TRP A 14 17.32 41.31 -42.41
C TRP A 14 17.96 40.33 -41.42
N SER A 15 18.21 40.79 -40.20
CA SER A 15 18.56 39.93 -39.07
C SER A 15 17.33 39.14 -38.63
N LEU A 16 17.22 37.87 -39.06
CA LEU A 16 16.35 36.90 -38.39
C LEU A 16 16.89 36.66 -36.98
N ASN A 17 16.36 37.38 -36.00
CA ASN A 17 16.37 36.93 -34.61
C ASN A 17 15.41 35.74 -34.49
N ALA A 18 15.91 34.55 -34.78
CA ALA A 18 15.27 33.33 -34.33
C ALA A 18 15.46 33.27 -32.80
N CYS A 19 14.40 33.62 -32.07
CA CYS A 19 14.25 33.23 -30.67
C CYS A 19 14.40 31.70 -30.61
N ALA A 20 15.58 31.23 -30.19
CA ALA A 20 15.75 29.87 -29.75
C ALA A 20 14.84 29.71 -28.52
N VAL A 21 13.67 29.13 -28.72
CA VAL A 21 12.82 28.64 -27.63
C VAL A 21 13.67 27.58 -26.94
N SER A 22 14.26 27.93 -25.80
CA SER A 22 14.90 26.96 -24.94
C SER A 22 13.81 25.99 -24.52
N GLN A 23 13.74 24.83 -25.18
CA GLN A 23 13.04 23.69 -24.61
C GLN A 23 13.61 23.51 -23.20
N PRO A 24 12.77 23.45 -22.15
CA PRO A 24 13.28 23.09 -20.84
C PRO A 24 13.91 21.71 -21.02
N ALA A 25 15.24 21.65 -20.91
CA ALA A 25 15.93 20.39 -20.80
C ALA A 25 15.35 19.73 -19.55
N ILE A 26 14.50 18.72 -19.75
CA ILE A 26 14.12 17.80 -18.70
C ILE A 26 15.43 17.08 -18.37
N GLN A 27 16.14 17.63 -17.40
CA GLN A 27 17.19 16.89 -16.73
C GLN A 27 16.51 15.63 -16.20
N PRO A 28 17.02 14.42 -16.50
CA PRO A 28 16.54 13.23 -15.83
C PRO A 28 16.80 13.48 -14.36
N ALA A 29 15.74 13.79 -13.62
CA ALA A 29 15.83 13.75 -12.18
C ALA A 29 16.18 12.29 -11.86
N ASP A 30 17.27 12.08 -11.13
CA ASP A 30 17.55 10.81 -10.45
C ASP A 30 16.43 10.57 -9.42
N LYS A 31 15.21 10.30 -9.90
CA LYS A 31 14.01 10.11 -9.10
C LYS A 31 14.06 8.69 -8.55
N LYS A 32 14.91 8.48 -7.56
CA LYS A 32 14.75 7.34 -6.65
C LYS A 32 13.42 7.49 -5.94
N LEU A 33 12.57 6.48 -6.03
CA LEU A 33 11.35 6.40 -5.23
C LEU A 33 11.79 6.17 -3.77
N PRO A 34 11.35 7.00 -2.80
CA PRO A 34 11.74 6.80 -1.40
C PRO A 34 11.35 5.41 -0.92
N HIS A 35 12.28 4.71 -0.25
CA HIS A 35 12.10 3.36 0.30
C HIS A 35 11.85 2.24 -0.73
N ILE A 36 12.01 2.54 -2.03
CA ILE A 36 11.78 1.59 -3.12
C ILE A 36 12.97 1.59 -4.08
N ASP A 37 13.48 0.40 -4.36
CA ASP A 37 14.43 0.15 -5.43
C ASP A 37 13.74 -0.61 -6.57
N VAL A 38 13.89 -0.10 -7.80
CA VAL A 38 13.26 -0.70 -8.99
C VAL A 38 14.37 -1.20 -9.90
N ASP A 39 14.50 -2.52 -9.98
CA ASP A 39 15.42 -3.18 -10.90
C ASP A 39 14.65 -3.63 -12.14
N ILE A 40 14.76 -2.84 -13.21
CA ILE A 40 14.13 -3.13 -14.51
C ILE A 40 14.74 -4.37 -15.16
N THR A 41 16.03 -4.65 -14.90
CA THR A 41 16.76 -5.76 -15.52
C THR A 41 16.29 -7.09 -14.93
N SER A 42 16.22 -7.18 -13.60
CA SER A 42 15.70 -8.37 -12.91
C SER A 42 14.17 -8.39 -12.77
N LYS A 43 13.48 -7.31 -13.18
CA LYS A 43 12.03 -7.10 -13.02
C LYS A 43 11.57 -7.21 -11.57
N GLN A 44 12.30 -6.55 -10.67
CA GLN A 44 12.03 -6.55 -9.23
C GLN A 44 11.69 -5.15 -8.73
N VAL A 45 10.69 -5.08 -7.86
CA VAL A 45 10.48 -3.94 -6.96
C VAL A 45 10.85 -4.38 -5.55
N ARG A 46 11.88 -3.77 -4.95
CA ARG A 46 12.33 -4.04 -3.59
C ARG A 46 11.91 -2.89 -2.69
N ILE A 47 11.20 -3.21 -1.60
CA ILE A 47 10.59 -2.23 -0.71
C ILE A 47 11.16 -2.45 0.69
N GLU A 48 11.61 -1.35 1.30
CA GLU A 48 12.09 -1.36 2.69
C GLU A 48 10.89 -1.52 3.65
N CYS A 49 10.93 -2.57 4.47
CA CYS A 49 9.90 -2.86 5.45
C CYS A 49 10.51 -3.15 6.83
N GLN A 50 9.66 -3.11 7.85
CA GLN A 50 9.98 -3.54 9.20
C GLN A 50 8.97 -4.58 9.68
N MET A 51 9.46 -5.62 10.37
CA MET A 51 8.64 -6.64 11.00
C MET A 51 7.84 -6.07 12.17
N LEU A 52 6.54 -6.36 12.22
CA LEU A 52 5.65 -5.97 13.31
C LEU A 52 5.53 -7.11 14.35
N GLY A 53 5.28 -6.74 15.60
CA GLY A 53 5.11 -7.67 16.72
C GLY A 53 3.66 -8.03 17.00
N VAL A 54 2.89 -8.38 15.97
CA VAL A 54 1.45 -8.65 16.11
C VAL A 54 1.19 -10.02 16.71
N GLU A 55 0.30 -10.04 17.72
CA GLU A 55 -0.24 -11.26 18.32
C GLU A 55 -1.74 -11.31 18.06
N GLY A 56 -2.14 -11.99 16.98
CA GLY A 56 -3.54 -12.04 16.61
C GLY A 56 -3.78 -12.51 15.18
N ALA A 57 -5.05 -12.39 14.80
CA ALA A 57 -5.46 -12.58 13.43
C ALA A 57 -4.97 -11.43 12.55
N LEU A 58 -4.65 -11.75 11.30
CA LEU A 58 -4.09 -10.83 10.32
C LEU A 58 -5.12 -10.52 9.24
N GLU A 59 -5.14 -9.26 8.82
CA GLU A 59 -5.87 -8.80 7.63
C GLU A 59 -4.92 -8.41 6.50
N PHE A 60 -3.70 -7.98 6.85
CA PHE A 60 -2.70 -7.53 5.90
C PHE A 60 -1.37 -8.25 6.08
N PHE A 61 -0.65 -8.42 4.97
CA PHE A 61 0.76 -8.74 5.03
C PHE A 61 1.61 -7.49 5.20
N CYS A 62 1.29 -6.40 4.50
CA CYS A 62 2.04 -5.15 4.59
C CYS A 62 1.13 -3.93 4.54
N VAL A 63 1.42 -2.94 5.38
CA VAL A 63 0.73 -1.65 5.42
C VAL A 63 1.69 -0.47 5.45
N LEU A 64 1.19 0.72 5.10
CA LEU A 64 1.90 1.98 5.31
C LEU A 64 2.07 2.25 6.82
N SER A 65 3.25 2.70 7.22
CA SER A 65 3.56 3.05 8.60
C SER A 65 2.56 4.06 9.17
N GLY A 66 2.07 3.81 10.39
CA GLY A 66 1.08 4.63 11.07
C GLY A 66 -0.39 4.30 10.73
N THR A 67 -0.65 3.17 10.05
CA THR A 67 -2.02 2.72 9.71
C THR A 67 -2.40 1.44 10.47
N ASN A 68 -2.86 0.38 9.79
CA ASN A 68 -3.39 -0.86 10.36
C ASN A 68 -2.28 -1.82 10.85
N GLU A 69 -1.31 -1.32 11.62
CA GLU A 69 -0.14 -2.08 12.08
C GLU A 69 -0.47 -3.20 13.08
N HIS A 70 -1.60 -3.12 13.78
CA HIS A 70 -1.99 -4.11 14.81
C HIS A 70 -2.51 -5.43 14.23
N GLU A 71 -2.73 -5.50 12.91
CA GLU A 71 -3.26 -6.67 12.19
C GLU A 71 -2.45 -6.97 10.92
N SER A 72 -1.17 -6.54 10.93
CA SER A 72 -0.24 -6.61 9.80
C SER A 72 1.06 -7.33 10.14
N VAL A 73 1.65 -8.04 9.17
CA VAL A 73 2.97 -8.67 9.34
C VAL A 73 4.10 -7.65 9.25
N LEU A 74 4.04 -6.76 8.25
CA LEU A 74 5.07 -5.76 7.97
C LEU A 74 4.46 -4.36 7.93
N ARG A 75 5.28 -3.35 8.24
CA ARG A 75 5.03 -1.96 7.85
C ARG A 75 6.10 -1.45 6.90
N THR A 76 5.76 -0.50 6.04
CA THR A 76 6.71 0.21 5.17
C THR A 76 6.52 1.73 5.26
N ALA A 77 7.57 2.50 5.00
CA ALA A 77 7.46 3.95 4.79
C ALA A 77 7.26 4.31 3.29
N ALA A 78 7.29 3.31 2.40
CA ALA A 78 7.01 3.51 0.99
C ALA A 78 5.53 3.84 0.78
N MET A 79 5.25 5.00 0.18
CA MET A 79 3.89 5.37 -0.18
C MET A 79 3.30 4.34 -1.17
N PRO A 80 2.06 3.85 -0.95
CA PRO A 80 1.42 2.89 -1.86
C PRO A 80 1.35 3.34 -3.32
N SER A 81 1.19 4.63 -3.60
CA SER A 81 1.24 5.20 -4.95
C SER A 81 2.63 5.11 -5.58
N ASN A 82 3.70 5.20 -4.80
CA ASN A 82 5.06 4.97 -5.29
C ASN A 82 5.29 3.47 -5.60
N ILE A 83 4.71 2.57 -4.82
CA ILE A 83 4.75 1.12 -5.11
C ILE A 83 3.97 0.82 -6.39
N HIS A 84 2.78 1.42 -6.55
CA HIS A 84 2.03 1.35 -7.81
C HIS A 84 2.87 1.83 -8.98
N LEU A 85 3.49 3.01 -8.87
CA LEU A 85 4.33 3.58 -9.92
C LEU A 85 5.53 2.67 -10.25
N ALA A 86 6.16 2.07 -9.24
CA ALA A 86 7.25 1.11 -9.44
C ALA A 86 6.83 -0.12 -10.25
N LEU A 87 5.63 -0.66 -10.00
CA LEU A 87 5.09 -1.77 -10.78
C LEU A 87 4.75 -1.34 -12.23
N LEU A 88 4.27 -0.11 -12.43
CA LEU A 88 4.10 0.45 -13.79
C LEU A 88 5.44 0.61 -14.51
N MET A 89 6.52 1.00 -13.81
CA MET A 89 7.87 1.10 -14.39
C MET A 89 8.40 -0.26 -14.88
N LEU A 90 7.93 -1.37 -14.27
CA LEU A 90 8.19 -2.72 -14.78
C LEU A 90 7.30 -3.09 -15.99
N GLY A 91 6.42 -2.21 -16.46
CA GLY A 91 5.51 -2.43 -17.58
C GLY A 91 4.22 -3.16 -17.20
N MET A 92 3.93 -3.30 -15.91
CA MET A 92 2.66 -3.89 -15.46
C MET A 92 1.50 -2.91 -15.66
N GLN A 93 0.29 -3.45 -15.74
CA GLN A 93 -0.96 -2.68 -15.68
C GLN A 93 -1.79 -3.21 -14.52
N PRO A 94 -2.34 -2.35 -13.65
CA PRO A 94 -3.23 -2.81 -12.59
C PRO A 94 -4.51 -3.39 -13.21
N GLY A 95 -5.14 -4.32 -12.49
CA GLY A 95 -6.52 -4.67 -12.78
C GLY A 95 -7.47 -3.82 -11.95
N GLU A 96 -8.34 -4.46 -11.17
CA GLU A 96 -9.25 -3.76 -10.27
C GLU A 96 -9.39 -4.52 -8.93
N PRO A 97 -9.57 -3.79 -7.81
CA PRO A 97 -9.88 -4.39 -6.52
C PRO A 97 -11.20 -5.18 -6.50
N VAL A 98 -11.44 -5.87 -5.39
CA VAL A 98 -12.73 -6.52 -5.12
C VAL A 98 -13.86 -5.52 -5.30
N LYS A 99 -14.95 -5.93 -5.97
CA LYS A 99 -16.10 -5.05 -6.20
C LYS A 99 -17.41 -5.80 -6.18
N TYR A 100 -18.44 -5.16 -5.63
CA TYR A 100 -19.79 -5.71 -5.72
C TYR A 100 -20.39 -5.39 -7.09
N SER A 101 -20.83 -6.42 -7.81
CA SER A 101 -21.55 -6.25 -9.07
C SER A 101 -23.05 -6.22 -8.81
N GLU A 102 -23.67 -5.05 -8.96
CA GLU A 102 -25.14 -4.91 -8.89
C GLU A 102 -25.85 -5.77 -9.93
N ALA A 103 -25.34 -5.80 -11.16
CA ALA A 103 -25.92 -6.57 -12.26
C ALA A 103 -25.92 -8.08 -11.98
N ALA A 104 -24.86 -8.60 -11.35
CA ALA A 104 -24.72 -10.01 -11.03
C ALA A 104 -25.12 -10.36 -9.59
N LYS A 105 -25.48 -9.36 -8.77
CA LYS A 105 -25.77 -9.46 -7.33
C LYS A 105 -24.76 -10.30 -6.56
N LYS A 106 -23.47 -10.09 -6.86
CA LYS A 106 -22.37 -10.86 -6.24
C LYS A 106 -21.09 -10.03 -6.16
N TRP A 107 -20.25 -10.38 -5.20
CA TRP A 107 -18.88 -9.92 -5.14
C TRP A 107 -18.05 -10.54 -6.26
N MET A 108 -17.33 -9.69 -6.99
CA MET A 108 -16.33 -10.07 -7.96
C MET A 108 -14.97 -10.01 -7.27
N PRO A 109 -14.16 -11.09 -7.34
CA PRO A 109 -12.82 -11.08 -6.75
C PRO A 109 -11.95 -10.01 -7.41
N PRO A 110 -10.87 -9.56 -6.73
CA PRO A 110 -9.88 -8.71 -7.36
C PRO A 110 -9.27 -9.43 -8.57
N HIS A 111 -8.93 -8.67 -9.60
CA HIS A 111 -8.28 -9.20 -10.79
C HIS A 111 -7.14 -8.27 -11.22
N GLY A 112 -6.20 -8.80 -12.01
CA GLY A 112 -4.98 -8.10 -12.39
C GLY A 112 -3.86 -9.10 -12.67
N PRO A 113 -2.68 -8.62 -13.08
CA PRO A 113 -1.55 -9.50 -13.32
C PRO A 113 -1.06 -10.14 -12.00
N PRO A 114 -0.69 -11.43 -12.04
CA PRO A 114 -0.22 -12.13 -10.85
C PRO A 114 1.19 -11.67 -10.45
N LEU A 115 1.44 -11.65 -9.16
CA LEU A 115 2.68 -11.25 -8.50
C LEU A 115 3.20 -12.39 -7.62
N SER A 116 4.52 -12.56 -7.64
CA SER A 116 5.24 -13.29 -6.61
C SER A 116 5.76 -12.27 -5.61
N ILE A 117 5.59 -12.56 -4.32
CA ILE A 117 6.09 -11.70 -3.25
C ILE A 117 6.92 -12.54 -2.29
N SER A 118 8.12 -12.05 -2.00
CA SER A 118 9.06 -12.68 -1.08
C SER A 118 9.59 -11.67 -0.08
N ALA A 119 10.01 -12.15 1.08
CA ALA A 119 10.67 -11.37 2.12
C ALA A 119 12.10 -11.84 2.25
N GLU A 120 13.04 -10.90 2.26
CA GLU A 120 14.46 -11.12 2.48
C GLU A 120 14.89 -10.42 3.76
N PHE A 121 15.51 -11.16 4.69
CA PHE A 121 15.90 -10.66 6.01
C PHE A 121 17.04 -11.47 6.61
N GLN A 122 17.67 -10.95 7.66
CA GLN A 122 18.69 -11.67 8.42
C GLN A 122 18.06 -12.60 9.45
N LYS A 123 18.48 -13.87 9.47
CA LYS A 123 18.11 -14.86 10.49
C LYS A 123 19.31 -15.74 10.80
N ASP A 124 19.64 -15.86 12.09
CA ASP A 124 20.78 -16.64 12.57
C ASP A 124 22.11 -16.29 11.86
N GLY A 125 22.31 -14.99 11.59
CA GLY A 125 23.50 -14.46 10.90
C GLY A 125 23.58 -14.75 9.41
N LYS A 126 22.49 -15.26 8.79
CA LYS A 126 22.40 -15.51 7.35
C LYS A 126 21.27 -14.70 6.73
N LEU A 127 21.52 -14.19 5.53
CA LEU A 127 20.47 -13.62 4.69
C LEU A 127 19.59 -14.75 4.17
N VAL A 128 18.31 -14.73 4.52
CA VAL A 128 17.31 -15.70 4.07
C VAL A 128 16.28 -15.00 3.20
N ARG A 129 15.80 -15.68 2.16
CA ARG A 129 14.70 -15.23 1.31
C ARG A 129 13.61 -16.29 1.31
N VAL A 130 12.38 -15.90 1.66
CA VAL A 130 11.22 -16.81 1.73
C VAL A 130 10.00 -16.19 1.04
N PRO A 131 9.11 -16.98 0.42
CA PRO A 131 7.79 -16.50 0.02
C PRO A 131 7.02 -15.95 1.22
N ILE A 132 6.29 -14.85 1.04
CA ILE A 132 5.60 -14.20 2.17
C ILE A 132 4.53 -15.09 2.82
N THR A 133 3.94 -16.02 2.05
CA THR A 133 2.98 -17.00 2.57
C THR A 133 3.60 -17.89 3.65
N ARG A 134 4.91 -18.15 3.63
CA ARG A 134 5.59 -18.92 4.69
C ARG A 134 5.74 -18.17 6.00
N MET A 135 5.67 -16.84 5.98
CA MET A 135 5.68 -16.01 7.18
C MET A 135 4.32 -15.99 7.89
N MET A 136 3.30 -16.65 7.33
CA MET A 136 1.97 -16.78 7.89
C MET A 136 1.60 -18.26 8.06
N ARG A 137 0.75 -18.54 9.04
CA ARG A 137 0.22 -19.88 9.30
C ARG A 137 -1.22 -19.82 9.79
N SER A 138 -1.96 -20.90 9.60
CA SER A 138 -3.33 -21.01 10.12
C SER A 138 -3.34 -20.88 11.64
N ILE A 139 -4.28 -20.13 12.18
CA ILE A 139 -4.55 -20.07 13.62
C ILE A 139 -4.98 -21.45 14.15
N LYS A 140 -5.82 -22.15 13.37
CA LYS A 140 -6.44 -23.43 13.73
C LYS A 140 -5.48 -24.61 13.55
N THR A 141 -4.94 -24.80 12.35
CA THR A 141 -4.14 -26.00 12.02
C THR A 141 -2.65 -25.81 12.29
N ARG A 142 -2.18 -24.56 12.46
CA ARG A 142 -0.76 -24.19 12.52
C ARG A 142 0.05 -24.52 11.27
N GLU A 143 -0.60 -24.96 10.19
CA GLU A 143 0.04 -25.19 8.91
C GLU A 143 0.37 -23.86 8.21
N PRO A 144 1.47 -23.79 7.43
CA PRO A 144 1.79 -22.60 6.65
C PRO A 144 0.69 -22.24 5.67
N MET A 145 0.52 -20.95 5.37
CA MET A 145 -0.39 -20.52 4.31
C MET A 145 0.03 -21.18 2.97
N PRO A 146 -0.91 -21.79 2.22
CA PRO A 146 -0.61 -22.34 0.91
C PRO A 146 0.00 -21.29 -0.02
N GLN A 147 0.95 -21.71 -0.86
CA GLN A 147 1.55 -20.80 -1.82
C GLN A 147 0.55 -20.46 -2.93
N HIS A 148 0.35 -19.18 -3.20
CA HIS A 148 -0.46 -18.66 -4.29
C HIS A 148 0.15 -17.36 -4.84
N ALA A 149 -0.33 -16.93 -6.02
CA ALA A 149 -0.01 -15.61 -6.55
C ALA A 149 -0.77 -14.53 -5.78
N PHE A 150 -0.19 -13.34 -5.68
CA PHE A 150 -0.90 -12.12 -5.29
C PHE A 150 -1.35 -11.37 -6.55
N ILE A 151 -2.35 -10.50 -6.46
CA ILE A 151 -2.90 -9.79 -7.60
C ILE A 151 -2.54 -8.32 -7.50
N PHE A 152 -1.92 -7.78 -8.55
CA PHE A 152 -1.78 -6.33 -8.68
C PHE A 152 -3.13 -5.73 -9.08
N ALA A 153 -3.95 -5.40 -8.09
CA ALA A 153 -5.27 -4.83 -8.28
C ALA A 153 -5.22 -3.33 -8.60
N GLY A 154 -4.18 -2.62 -8.16
CA GLY A 154 -4.22 -1.16 -8.08
C GLY A 154 -5.06 -0.71 -6.89
N SER A 155 -5.48 0.54 -6.82
CA SER A 155 -6.38 1.01 -5.76
C SER A 155 -7.34 2.02 -6.37
N GLN A 156 -8.48 2.23 -5.70
CA GLN A 156 -9.44 3.23 -6.14
C GLN A 156 -8.84 4.63 -6.06
N LEU A 157 -9.29 5.49 -6.97
CA LEU A 157 -9.07 6.93 -6.88
C LEU A 157 -10.31 7.56 -6.23
N GLY A 158 -10.07 8.35 -5.19
CA GLY A 158 -11.10 9.16 -4.57
C GLY A 158 -11.65 10.22 -5.54
N PRO A 159 -12.80 10.84 -5.22
CA PRO A 159 -13.43 11.87 -6.06
C PRO A 159 -12.52 13.08 -6.36
N ASP A 160 -11.55 13.34 -5.49
CA ASP A 160 -10.56 14.41 -5.59
C ASP A 160 -9.26 13.96 -6.29
N GLY A 161 -9.18 12.70 -6.74
CA GLY A 161 -8.00 12.11 -7.35
C GLY A 161 -7.01 11.52 -6.35
N ALA A 162 -7.32 11.52 -5.04
CA ALA A 162 -6.45 10.91 -4.05
C ALA A 162 -6.40 9.39 -4.22
N TYR A 163 -5.19 8.81 -4.12
CA TYR A 163 -5.02 7.37 -4.21
C TYR A 163 -5.46 6.71 -2.90
N ALA A 164 -6.51 5.88 -2.92
CA ALA A 164 -7.13 5.40 -1.68
C ALA A 164 -6.17 4.57 -0.81
N ALA A 165 -5.26 3.82 -1.42
CA ALA A 165 -4.21 3.10 -0.69
C ALA A 165 -3.26 4.06 0.07
N ASP A 166 -2.97 5.26 -0.45
CA ASP A 166 -2.13 6.25 0.27
C ASP A 166 -2.80 6.76 1.55
N ILE A 167 -4.13 6.76 1.58
CA ILE A 167 -4.93 7.20 2.71
C ILE A 167 -5.12 6.05 3.72
N THR A 168 -5.47 4.87 3.21
CA THR A 168 -5.79 3.70 4.04
C THR A 168 -4.56 2.97 4.53
N GLY A 169 -3.47 3.01 3.76
CA GLY A 169 -2.24 2.27 4.00
C GLY A 169 -2.26 0.82 3.49
N TYR A 170 -3.28 0.38 2.74
CA TYR A 170 -3.41 -1.02 2.32
C TYR A 170 -2.46 -1.37 1.18
N VAL A 171 -1.28 -1.91 1.51
CA VAL A 171 -0.25 -2.29 0.53
C VAL A 171 -0.47 -3.71 0.03
N VAL A 172 -0.46 -4.72 0.92
CA VAL A 172 -0.70 -6.12 0.58
C VAL A 172 -1.72 -6.70 1.56
N SER A 173 -2.93 -6.94 1.07
CA SER A 173 -4.02 -7.51 1.87
C SER A 173 -4.06 -9.04 1.72
N ILE A 174 -4.43 -9.74 2.81
CA ILE A 174 -4.62 -11.20 2.82
C ILE A 174 -6.08 -11.63 3.03
N VAL A 175 -6.94 -10.63 3.22
CA VAL A 175 -8.40 -10.66 3.04
C VAL A 175 -8.78 -9.50 2.12
N ASN A 176 -9.95 -9.53 1.49
CA ASN A 176 -10.23 -8.54 0.46
C ASN A 176 -10.71 -7.20 1.01
N PHE A 177 -10.13 -6.12 0.49
CA PHE A 177 -10.64 -4.76 0.63
C PHE A 177 -10.62 -4.07 -0.74
N ASP A 178 -11.65 -3.28 -1.01
CA ASP A 178 -11.83 -2.57 -2.28
C ASP A 178 -10.85 -1.40 -2.48
N LEU A 179 -10.01 -1.10 -1.48
CA LEU A 179 -8.99 -0.06 -1.50
C LEU A 179 -7.55 -0.61 -1.52
N SER A 180 -7.36 -1.94 -1.53
CA SER A 180 -6.04 -2.61 -1.47
C SER A 180 -5.25 -2.47 -2.75
N LEU A 181 -3.97 -2.08 -2.67
CA LEU A 181 -3.04 -2.03 -3.81
C LEU A 181 -2.76 -3.42 -4.41
N ILE A 182 -2.47 -4.39 -3.54
CA ILE A 182 -2.24 -5.80 -3.86
C ILE A 182 -3.14 -6.66 -2.98
N ASP A 183 -3.76 -7.68 -3.56
CA ASP A 183 -4.77 -8.49 -2.88
C ASP A 183 -4.61 -9.99 -3.19
N VAL A 184 -5.28 -10.84 -2.40
CA VAL A 184 -5.37 -12.28 -2.65
C VAL A 184 -6.36 -12.57 -3.79
N PRO A 185 -6.10 -13.60 -4.61
CA PRO A 185 -6.83 -13.82 -5.87
C PRO A 185 -8.26 -14.36 -5.68
N GLN A 186 -8.56 -14.93 -4.52
CA GLN A 186 -9.88 -15.47 -4.21
C GLN A 186 -10.61 -14.57 -3.22
N LEU A 187 -11.94 -14.70 -3.19
CA LEU A 187 -12.74 -14.05 -2.18
C LEU A 187 -12.36 -14.59 -0.79
N ALA A 188 -11.84 -13.72 0.05
CA ALA A 188 -11.46 -13.94 1.43
C ALA A 188 -12.12 -12.84 2.28
N SER A 189 -12.98 -13.27 3.20
CA SER A 189 -13.76 -12.38 4.06
C SER A 189 -12.85 -11.65 5.06
N ASN A 190 -13.10 -10.35 5.23
CA ASN A 190 -12.49 -9.50 6.25
C ASN A 190 -13.33 -9.42 7.54
N ALA A 191 -14.32 -10.29 7.71
CA ALA A 191 -15.05 -10.38 8.97
C ALA A 191 -14.18 -11.05 10.04
N ASN A 192 -14.13 -10.48 11.24
CA ASN A 192 -13.27 -10.94 12.34
C ASN A 192 -13.39 -12.44 12.64
N GLU A 193 -14.61 -13.00 12.62
CA GLU A 193 -14.85 -14.42 12.87
C GLU A 193 -14.33 -15.36 11.78
N THR A 194 -13.98 -14.82 10.61
CA THR A 194 -13.49 -15.56 9.45
C THR A 194 -11.98 -15.47 9.24
N LEU A 195 -11.27 -14.66 10.03
CA LEU A 195 -9.82 -14.50 9.87
C LEU A 195 -9.08 -15.80 10.23
N GLU A 196 -8.25 -16.28 9.30
CA GLU A 196 -7.63 -17.61 9.42
C GLU A 196 -6.13 -17.56 9.74
N TRP A 197 -5.49 -16.42 9.55
CA TRP A 197 -4.03 -16.31 9.46
C TRP A 197 -3.44 -15.54 10.63
N GLN A 198 -2.29 -16.01 11.11
CA GLN A 198 -1.44 -15.35 12.10
C GLN A 198 0.02 -15.40 11.66
N VAL A 199 0.88 -14.61 12.31
CA VAL A 199 2.32 -14.64 12.06
C VAL A 199 2.90 -16.03 12.39
N ASN A 200 3.69 -16.56 11.47
CA ASN A 200 4.49 -17.75 11.69
C ASN A 200 5.84 -17.39 12.31
N LYS A 201 5.88 -17.29 13.64
CA LYS A 201 7.08 -16.93 14.42
C LYS A 201 8.28 -17.89 14.20
N ASP A 202 8.04 -19.11 13.70
CA ASP A 202 9.12 -20.05 13.40
C ASP A 202 9.92 -19.63 12.14
N ILE A 203 9.30 -18.83 11.26
CA ILE A 203 9.90 -18.37 10.00
C ILE A 203 10.22 -16.88 10.06
N ALA A 204 9.27 -16.06 10.48
CA ALA A 204 9.42 -14.61 10.55
C ALA A 204 10.63 -14.20 11.42
N PRO A 205 11.30 -13.07 11.11
CA PRO A 205 12.32 -12.52 11.99
C PRO A 205 11.67 -11.90 13.24
N GLU A 206 12.50 -11.52 14.21
CA GLU A 206 12.03 -10.84 15.41
C GLU A 206 11.34 -9.50 15.09
N PRO A 207 10.36 -9.07 15.90
CA PRO A 207 9.75 -7.75 15.75
C PRO A 207 10.80 -6.63 15.70
N GLY A 208 10.58 -5.65 14.82
CA GLY A 208 11.50 -4.55 14.59
C GLY A 208 12.65 -4.85 13.60
N ALA A 209 12.84 -6.11 13.18
CA ALA A 209 13.83 -6.46 12.18
C ALA A 209 13.53 -5.80 10.82
N ASN A 210 14.60 -5.40 10.12
CA ASN A 210 14.50 -4.92 8.75
C ASN A 210 14.22 -6.09 7.81
N VAL A 211 13.25 -5.89 6.92
CA VAL A 211 12.82 -6.86 5.91
C VAL A 211 12.78 -6.16 4.57
N MET A 212 13.40 -6.74 3.54
CA MET A 212 13.19 -6.32 2.16
C MET A 212 12.05 -7.13 1.56
N MET A 213 10.92 -6.48 1.29
CA MET A 213 9.83 -7.08 0.52
C MET A 213 10.15 -6.95 -0.97
N ILE A 214 10.16 -8.06 -1.68
CA ILE A 214 10.53 -8.14 -3.10
C ILE A 214 9.31 -8.61 -3.87
N ILE A 215 8.86 -7.79 -4.82
CA ILE A 215 7.70 -8.04 -5.69
C ILE A 215 8.20 -8.28 -7.12
N GLU A 216 7.73 -9.36 -7.72
CA GLU A 216 8.08 -9.80 -9.07
C GLU A 216 6.82 -10.16 -9.87
N PRO A 217 6.71 -9.80 -11.16
CA PRO A 217 5.64 -10.31 -12.02
C PRO A 217 5.71 -11.83 -12.15
N MET A 218 4.56 -12.52 -12.12
CA MET A 218 4.48 -13.94 -12.46
C MET A 218 4.10 -14.13 -13.93
N GLY A 219 4.91 -14.89 -14.66
CA GLY A 219 4.72 -15.15 -16.09
C GLY A 219 5.33 -14.07 -16.99
N ASP A 220 5.18 -14.23 -18.30
CA ASP A 220 5.56 -13.18 -19.24
C ASP A 220 4.64 -11.98 -18.98
N LEU A 221 5.25 -10.83 -18.67
CA LEU A 221 4.56 -9.54 -18.77
C LEU A 221 3.87 -9.54 -20.13
N PRO A 222 2.57 -9.18 -20.22
CA PRO A 222 1.94 -9.03 -21.53
C PRO A 222 2.89 -8.18 -22.35
N ALA A 223 3.39 -8.77 -23.46
CA ALA A 223 4.32 -8.11 -24.36
C ALA A 223 3.78 -6.71 -24.53
N THR A 224 4.60 -5.70 -24.19
CA THR A 224 4.22 -4.29 -24.19
C THR A 224 3.24 -4.15 -25.33
N GLN A 225 1.94 -4.02 -25.04
CA GLN A 225 1.07 -3.49 -26.06
C GLN A 225 1.77 -2.16 -26.29
N LYS A 226 2.43 -2.03 -27.44
CA LYS A 226 2.85 -0.74 -27.94
C LYS A 226 1.66 0.11 -27.59
N ALA A 227 1.83 1.07 -26.67
CA ALA A 227 0.87 2.14 -26.53
C ALA A 227 0.60 2.51 -27.97
N ASP A 228 -0.63 2.24 -28.42
CA ASP A 228 -0.92 2.22 -29.84
C ASP A 228 -0.58 3.63 -30.30
N ALA A 229 0.59 3.77 -30.91
CA ALA A 229 1.14 5.04 -31.35
C ALA A 229 0.42 5.48 -32.64
N SER A 230 -0.78 4.93 -32.85
CA SER A 230 -1.81 5.32 -33.78
C SER A 230 -3.07 5.82 -33.06
N LEU A 231 -2.98 6.29 -31.81
CA LEU A 231 -3.81 7.44 -31.45
C LEU A 231 -3.24 8.66 -32.14
N ASP A 232 -3.53 8.75 -33.44
CA ASP A 232 -3.69 10.05 -34.07
C ASP A 232 -4.62 10.85 -33.14
N PRO A 233 -4.24 12.04 -32.65
CA PRO A 233 -5.14 12.87 -31.86
C PRO A 233 -6.39 13.30 -32.66
N ALA A 234 -6.48 12.90 -33.93
CA ALA A 234 -7.61 13.06 -34.83
C ALA A 234 -8.54 11.83 -34.94
N SER A 235 -8.26 10.68 -34.31
CA SER A 235 -9.09 9.46 -34.42
C SER A 235 -9.89 9.10 -33.17
N VAL A 236 -10.22 10.07 -32.33
CA VAL A 236 -11.38 9.94 -31.42
C VAL A 236 -12.61 9.92 -32.31
N THR A 237 -13.25 8.77 -32.49
CA THR A 237 -14.60 8.71 -33.06
C THR A 237 -15.46 9.76 -32.36
N PRO A 238 -16.24 10.59 -33.08
CA PRO A 238 -17.09 11.58 -32.44
C PRO A 238 -17.91 10.87 -31.35
N GLU A 239 -17.82 11.37 -30.11
CA GLU A 239 -18.59 10.84 -28.98
C GLU A 239 -20.01 10.59 -29.49
N ALA A 240 -20.50 9.35 -29.37
CA ALA A 240 -21.87 9.04 -29.76
C ALA A 240 -22.77 10.12 -29.14
N PRO A 241 -23.71 10.74 -29.88
CA PRO A 241 -24.44 11.93 -29.41
C PRO A 241 -25.11 11.76 -28.04
N GLN A 242 -25.35 10.51 -27.63
CA GLN A 242 -25.81 10.13 -26.29
C GLN A 242 -24.74 10.28 -25.21
N LEU A 243 -23.49 9.87 -25.44
CA LEU A 243 -22.39 10.06 -24.47
C LEU A 243 -22.08 11.54 -24.25
N ALA A 244 -22.04 12.34 -25.32
CA ALA A 244 -21.82 13.78 -25.22
C ALA A 244 -22.92 14.44 -24.36
N LYS A 245 -24.19 14.07 -24.60
CA LYS A 245 -25.32 14.54 -23.79
C LYS A 245 -25.26 14.10 -22.33
N LEU A 246 -24.83 12.85 -22.07
CA LEU A 246 -24.68 12.36 -20.70
C LEU A 246 -23.56 13.10 -19.96
N ARG A 247 -22.44 13.35 -20.64
CA ARG A 247 -21.31 14.12 -20.10
C ARG A 247 -21.68 15.58 -19.85
N GLU A 248 -22.42 16.20 -20.76
CA GLU A 248 -22.91 17.58 -20.59
C GLU A 248 -23.89 17.67 -19.41
N ARG A 249 -24.83 16.72 -19.28
CA ARG A 249 -25.74 16.63 -18.13
C ARG A 249 -25.00 16.42 -16.82
N TRP A 250 -24.00 15.54 -16.81
CA TRP A 250 -23.17 15.31 -15.62
C TRP A 250 -22.38 16.56 -15.24
N ASN A 251 -21.74 17.23 -16.21
CA ASN A 251 -21.01 18.48 -15.98
C ASN A 251 -21.94 19.58 -15.45
N ALA A 252 -23.13 19.74 -16.03
CA ALA A 252 -24.09 20.74 -15.59
C ALA A 252 -24.64 20.46 -14.17
N ALA A 253 -24.80 19.18 -13.80
CA ALA A 253 -25.33 18.80 -12.50
C ALA A 253 -24.25 18.79 -11.39
N VAL A 254 -23.06 18.28 -11.68
CA VAL A 254 -22.05 17.94 -10.67
C VAL A 254 -20.94 18.98 -10.58
N ALA A 255 -20.49 19.56 -11.69
CA ALA A 255 -19.37 20.51 -11.69
C ALA A 255 -19.61 21.78 -10.83
N PRO A 256 -20.83 22.35 -10.76
CA PRO A 256 -21.09 23.51 -9.89
C PRO A 256 -20.95 23.20 -8.39
N HIS A 257 -21.21 21.96 -7.99
CA HIS A 257 -21.19 21.51 -6.59
C HIS A 257 -19.85 20.88 -6.20
N ARG A 258 -18.82 21.01 -7.04
CA ARG A 258 -17.52 20.34 -6.85
C ARG A 258 -16.86 20.69 -5.51
N ASN A 259 -16.97 21.95 -5.08
CA ASN A 259 -16.39 22.39 -3.80
C ASN A 259 -17.20 21.85 -2.62
N GLU A 260 -18.54 21.90 -2.69
CA GLU A 260 -19.42 21.36 -1.64
C GLU A 260 -19.27 19.83 -1.49
N LEU A 261 -19.12 19.10 -2.61
CA LEU A 261 -18.83 17.67 -2.60
C LEU A 261 -17.45 17.37 -2.00
N ARG A 262 -16.46 18.23 -2.26
CA ARG A 262 -15.13 18.12 -1.67
C ARG A 262 -15.13 18.41 -0.18
N ASP A 263 -15.83 19.44 0.25
CA ASP A 263 -15.96 19.81 1.67
C ASP A 263 -16.73 18.74 2.45
N ALA A 264 -17.80 18.18 1.87
CA ALA A 264 -18.54 17.07 2.45
C ALA A 264 -17.68 15.79 2.54
N ALA A 265 -16.89 15.48 1.51
CA ALA A 265 -15.96 14.35 1.54
C ALA A 265 -14.85 14.55 2.58
N GLN A 266 -14.30 15.76 2.69
CA GLN A 266 -13.29 16.12 3.69
C GLN A 266 -13.85 16.03 5.12
N ALA A 267 -15.05 16.57 5.37
CA ALA A 267 -15.70 16.47 6.67
C ALA A 267 -16.01 15.01 7.03
N HIS A 268 -16.50 14.22 6.07
CA HIS A 268 -16.71 12.79 6.25
C HIS A 268 -15.40 12.06 6.60
N TYR A 269 -14.32 12.40 5.90
CA TYR A 269 -12.99 11.86 6.15
C TYR A 269 -12.45 12.21 7.54
N GLU A 270 -12.61 13.46 7.97
CA GLU A 270 -12.21 13.91 9.31
C GLU A 270 -12.98 13.16 10.39
N VAL A 271 -14.29 12.99 10.21
CA VAL A 271 -15.13 12.23 11.13
C VAL A 271 -14.71 10.77 11.21
N LEU A 272 -14.49 10.09 10.07
CA LEU A 272 -14.03 8.69 10.07
C LEU A 272 -12.66 8.53 10.71
N THR A 273 -11.74 9.46 10.44
CA THR A 273 -10.41 9.47 11.05
C THR A 273 -10.49 9.66 12.56
N GLN A 274 -11.37 10.54 13.04
CA GLN A 274 -11.59 10.74 14.46
C GLN A 274 -12.23 9.51 15.11
N LEU A 275 -13.25 8.91 14.48
CA LEU A 275 -13.88 7.68 14.97
C LEU A 275 -12.89 6.52 15.08
N ARG A 276 -11.96 6.37 14.12
CA ARG A 276 -10.89 5.37 14.20
C ARG A 276 -9.92 5.63 15.35
N ARG A 277 -9.57 6.90 15.62
CA ARG A 277 -8.73 7.24 16.79
C ARG A 277 -9.43 6.92 18.09
N GLU A 278 -10.72 7.24 18.21
CA GLU A 278 -11.53 6.91 19.38
C GLU A 278 -11.64 5.40 19.57
N GLN A 279 -11.87 4.65 18.48
CA GLN A 279 -11.86 3.18 18.52
C GLN A 279 -10.53 2.64 19.07
N GLN A 280 -9.40 3.15 18.58
CA GLN A 280 -8.08 2.74 19.08
C GLN A 280 -7.89 3.09 20.56
N GLN A 281 -8.32 4.27 20.99
CA GLN A 281 -8.25 4.66 22.40
C GLN A 281 -9.07 3.74 23.31
N LEU A 282 -10.28 3.34 22.87
CA LEU A 282 -11.13 2.40 23.59
C LEU A 282 -10.49 1.01 23.68
N ILE A 283 -9.85 0.54 22.61
CA ILE A 283 -9.08 -0.71 22.62
C ILE A 283 -7.94 -0.64 23.62
N ASP A 284 -7.13 0.43 23.59
CA ASP A 284 -6.02 0.62 24.54
C ASP A 284 -6.50 0.70 26.00
N GLN A 285 -7.72 1.20 26.22
CA GLN A 285 -8.36 1.20 27.55
C GLN A 285 -8.80 -0.21 27.96
N ALA A 286 -9.41 -0.99 27.06
CA ALA A 286 -9.77 -2.37 27.31
C ALA A 286 -8.53 -3.21 27.69
N ASP A 287 -7.42 -3.04 26.99
CA ASP A 287 -6.15 -3.73 27.30
C ASP A 287 -5.58 -3.34 28.67
N ARG A 288 -5.74 -2.08 29.08
CA ARG A 288 -5.38 -1.63 30.43
C ARG A 288 -6.24 -2.30 31.50
N ILE A 289 -7.54 -2.42 31.27
CA ILE A 289 -8.45 -3.10 32.18
C ILE A 289 -8.08 -4.58 32.28
N GLN A 290 -7.81 -5.26 31.16
CA GLN A 290 -7.42 -6.66 31.17
C GLN A 290 -6.15 -6.91 31.98
N ARG A 291 -5.12 -6.06 31.83
CA ARG A 291 -3.90 -6.16 32.64
C ARG A 291 -4.16 -6.01 34.15
N LEU A 292 -5.10 -5.15 34.54
CA LEU A 292 -5.46 -4.96 35.95
C LEU A 292 -6.19 -6.19 36.50
N ILE A 293 -7.08 -6.81 35.70
CA ILE A 293 -7.75 -8.07 36.06
C ILE A 293 -6.69 -9.14 36.34
N ASP A 294 -5.74 -9.33 35.42
CA ASP A 294 -4.68 -10.33 35.55
C ASP A 294 -3.79 -10.07 36.79
N GLU A 295 -3.54 -8.80 37.13
CA GLU A 295 -2.79 -8.42 38.32
C GLU A 295 -3.55 -8.79 39.61
N LEU A 296 -4.84 -8.45 39.69
CA LEU A 296 -5.68 -8.76 40.84
C LEU A 296 -5.83 -10.28 41.03
N GLU A 297 -5.98 -11.04 39.94
CA GLU A 297 -6.01 -12.50 39.99
C GLU A 297 -4.70 -13.08 40.54
N LYS A 298 -3.54 -12.57 40.09
CA LYS A 298 -2.23 -12.97 40.64
C LYS A 298 -2.09 -12.62 42.11
N GLN A 299 -2.55 -11.43 42.54
CA GLN A 299 -2.55 -11.05 43.95
C GLN A 299 -3.44 -11.97 44.79
N TYR A 300 -4.65 -12.28 44.31
CA TYR A 300 -5.56 -13.20 44.96
C TYR A 300 -4.98 -14.61 45.10
N GLN A 301 -4.38 -15.14 44.03
CA GLN A 301 -3.69 -16.43 44.06
C GLN A 301 -2.54 -16.46 45.07
N ARG A 302 -1.74 -15.38 45.18
CA ARG A 302 -0.67 -15.27 46.19
C ARG A 302 -1.21 -15.31 47.62
N MET A 303 -2.37 -14.72 47.87
CA MET A 303 -2.99 -14.69 49.20
C MET A 303 -3.71 -15.99 49.56
N THR A 304 -4.20 -16.74 48.57
CA THR A 304 -5.04 -17.93 48.78
C THR A 304 -4.33 -19.25 48.57
N THR A 305 -3.15 -19.24 47.94
CA THR A 305 -2.32 -20.45 47.81
C THR A 305 -1.43 -20.58 49.05
N PRO A 306 -1.49 -21.69 49.80
CA PRO A 306 -0.63 -21.89 50.96
C PRO A 306 0.83 -21.89 50.54
N GLN A 307 1.66 -21.03 51.15
CA GLN A 307 3.10 -21.19 51.04
C GLN A 307 3.50 -22.51 51.73
N PRO A 308 4.37 -23.34 51.12
CA PRO A 308 4.88 -24.53 51.78
C PRO A 308 5.56 -24.10 53.08
N SER A 309 5.00 -24.55 54.20
CA SER A 309 5.54 -24.32 55.52
C SER A 309 6.86 -25.10 55.66
N GLY A 310 7.99 -24.39 55.66
CA GLY A 310 9.23 -24.96 56.17
C GLY A 310 10.50 -24.32 55.61
N GLU A 311 11.00 -23.31 56.31
CA GLU A 311 12.40 -23.30 56.71
C GLU A 311 12.51 -22.56 58.05
N LYS A 312 12.89 -23.30 59.08
CA LYS A 312 13.18 -22.78 60.42
C LYS A 312 14.36 -21.81 60.29
N SER A 313 14.18 -20.58 60.76
CA SER A 313 15.31 -19.72 61.09
C SER A 313 16.02 -20.32 62.32
N ASP A 314 17.07 -21.11 62.08
CA ASP A 314 18.01 -21.47 63.14
C ASP A 314 18.78 -20.19 63.53
N SER A 315 18.31 -19.52 64.57
CA SER A 315 19.12 -18.59 65.33
C SER A 315 20.15 -19.41 66.12
N GLN A 316 21.30 -19.67 65.50
CA GLN A 316 22.48 -20.12 66.23
C GLN A 316 23.03 -18.96 67.06
N ASP A 317 22.71 -19.05 68.35
CA ASP A 317 23.55 -18.66 69.46
C ASP A 317 25.03 -18.94 69.16
N ASN A 318 25.86 -17.90 69.17
CA ASN A 318 27.31 -18.05 69.23
C ASN A 318 27.88 -17.02 70.22
N GLY A 319 27.60 -17.27 71.50
CA GLY A 319 28.36 -16.71 72.61
C GLY A 319 29.45 -17.68 73.09
N ARG A 320 30.69 -17.49 72.61
CA ARG A 320 31.92 -17.68 73.40
C ARG A 320 33.12 -17.00 72.75
#